data_AF-A0A3D5DU40-F1
#
_entry.id   AF-A0A3D5DU40-F1
#
_cell.length_a   1.000
_cell.length_b   1.000
_cell.length_c   1.000
_cell.angle_alpha   90.00
_cell.angle_beta   90.00
_cell.angle_gamma   90.00
#
_symmetry.space_group_name_H-M   'P 1'
#
loop_
_entity.id
_entity.type
_entity.pdbx_description
1 polymer ?
#
loop_
_entity_poly.entity_id
_entity_poly.type
_entity_poly.pdbx_seq_one_letter_code
_entity_poly.pdbx_strand_id
1 'polypeptide(L)' 'MSAQREELLRLAEELPEAEVAAVLDDVGRYLRAVKSKPWPPAWFGAGQGSTPDVAAPYENLLDDGFGRPA' A
#
# COMPACT_ATOMS: atom_id res chain seq x y z
N MET A 1 13.19 -11.48 1.75
CA MET A 1 12.10 -11.06 0.84
C MET A 1 10.94 -12.03 1.01
N SER A 2 9.75 -11.79 0.47
CA SER A 2 8.74 -12.85 0.39
C SER A 2 9.04 -13.79 -0.78
N ALA A 3 8.69 -15.07 -0.67
CA ALA A 3 8.89 -16.04 -1.74
C ALA A 3 8.25 -15.60 -3.07
N GLN A 4 7.09 -14.94 -3.01
CA GLN A 4 6.41 -14.39 -4.18
C GLN A 4 7.19 -13.25 -4.83
N ARG A 5 7.92 -12.46 -4.04
CA ARG A 5 8.75 -11.36 -4.55
C ARG A 5 10.02 -11.89 -5.22
N GLU A 6 10.59 -12.97 -4.69
CA GLU A 6 11.75 -13.66 -5.28
C GLU A 6 11.37 -14.35 -6.60
N GLU A 7 10.20 -14.99 -6.67
CA GLU A 7 9.63 -15.53 -7.91
C GLU A 7 9.53 -14.46 -9.00
N LEU A 8 8.98 -13.29 -8.65
CA LEU A 8 8.79 -12.20 -9.61
C LEU A 8 10.13 -11.68 -10.16
N LEU A 9 11.17 -11.59 -9.32
CA LEU A 9 12.49 -11.18 -9.78
C LEU A 9 13.08 -12.17 -10.77
N ARG A 10 12.95 -13.48 -10.50
CA ARG A 10 13.41 -14.53 -11.42
C ARG A 10 12.70 -14.45 -12.77
N LEU A 11 11.38 -14.30 -12.77
CA LEU A 11 10.61 -14.15 -14.02
C LEU A 11 11.02 -12.90 -14.81
N ALA A 12 11.40 -11.82 -14.14
CA ALA A 12 11.89 -10.62 -14.80
C ALA A 12 13.28 -10.83 -15.45
N GLU A 13 14.13 -11.67 -14.86
CA GLU A 13 15.45 -12.02 -15.43
C GLU A 13 15.35 -12.97 -16.62
N GLU A 14 14.35 -13.86 -16.63
CA GLU A 14 14.12 -14.83 -17.72
C GLU A 14 13.31 -14.24 -18.90
N LEU A 15 12.79 -13.01 -18.76
CA LEU A 15 11.93 -12.40 -19.76
C LEU A 15 12.72 -12.05 -21.03
N PRO A 16 12.24 -12.43 -22.24
CA PRO A 16 12.86 -12.00 -23.49
C PRO A 16 12.84 -10.47 -23.63
N GLU A 17 13.95 -9.87 -24.06
CA GLU A 17 14.08 -8.41 -24.20
C GLU A 17 12.97 -7.78 -25.06
N ALA A 18 12.50 -8.49 -26.08
CA ALA A 18 11.41 -8.03 -26.95
C ALA A 18 10.06 -7.84 -26.22
N GLU A 19 9.84 -8.59 -25.13
CA GLU A 19 8.60 -8.56 -24.34
C GLU A 19 8.68 -7.61 -23.14
N VAL A 20 9.89 -7.13 -22.78
CA VAL A 20 10.11 -6.26 -21.61
C VAL A 20 9.23 -5.02 -21.65
N ALA A 21 9.13 -4.37 -22.82
CA ALA A 21 8.34 -3.15 -22.97
C ALA A 21 6.84 -3.38 -22.71
N ALA A 22 6.29 -4.51 -23.18
CA ALA A 22 4.89 -4.85 -22.99
C ALA A 22 4.57 -5.14 -21.52
N VAL A 23 5.41 -5.96 -20.87
CA VAL A 23 5.25 -6.29 -19.45
C VAL A 23 5.40 -5.06 -18.56
N LEU A 24 6.34 -4.16 -18.88
CA LEU A 24 6.49 -2.88 -18.16
C LEU A 24 5.25 -1.99 -18.28
N ASP A 25 4.59 -1.94 -19.43
CA ASP A 25 3.35 -1.16 -19.56
C ASP A 25 2.21 -1.75 -18.71
N ASP A 26 2.07 -3.08 -18.70
CA ASP A 26 1.05 -3.76 -17.90
C ASP A 26 1.26 -3.57 -16.39
N VAL A 27 2.50 -3.77 -15.91
CA VAL A 27 2.84 -3.50 -14.51
C VAL A 27 2.67 -2.01 -14.19
N GLY A 28 3.07 -1.12 -15.10
CA GLY A 28 2.88 0.31 -14.97
C GLY A 28 1.40 0.69 -14.83
N ARG A 29 0.52 0.06 -15.62
CA ARG A 29 -0.94 0.25 -15.56
C ARG A 29 -1.50 -0.21 -14.22
N TYR A 30 -1.07 -1.38 -13.73
CA TYR A 30 -1.46 -1.88 -12.41
C TYR A 30 -1.05 -0.93 -11.28
N LEU A 31 0.20 -0.45 -11.29
CA LEU A 31 0.70 0.48 -10.28
C LEU A 31 0.02 1.85 -10.34
N ARG A 32 -0.33 2.35 -11.54
CA ARG A 32 -1.11 3.58 -11.69
C ARG A 32 -2.50 3.43 -11.06
N ALA A 33 -3.17 2.30 -11.26
CA ALA A 33 -4.48 2.03 -10.65
C ALA A 33 -4.42 1.95 -9.11
N VAL A 34 -3.32 1.43 -8.55
CA VAL A 34 -3.08 1.45 -7.11
C VAL A 34 -2.83 2.87 -6.62
N LYS A 35 -2.02 3.66 -7.32
CA LYS A 35 -1.70 5.06 -6.97
C LYS A 35 -2.88 6.02 -7.16
N SER A 36 -3.82 5.71 -8.06
CA SER A 36 -5.01 6.53 -8.27
C SER A 36 -6.04 6.42 -7.15
N LYS A 37 -5.82 5.56 -6.15
CA LYS A 37 -6.48 5.66 -4.85
C LYS A 37 -5.62 6.58 -3.97
N PRO A 38 -5.93 7.88 -3.89
CA PRO A 38 -5.13 8.80 -3.09
C PRO A 38 -5.16 8.34 -1.63
N TRP A 39 -3.96 8.19 -1.07
CA TRP A 39 -3.79 8.21 0.38
C TRP A 39 -3.35 9.63 0.77
N PRO A 40 -3.99 10.26 1.76
CA PRO A 40 -5.09 9.70 2.54
C PRO A 40 -6.43 9.69 1.75
N PRO A 41 -7.35 8.75 2.05
CA PRO A 41 -8.65 8.68 1.40
C PRO A 41 -9.43 9.98 1.57
N ALA A 42 -10.38 10.27 0.67
CA ALA A 42 -11.17 11.51 0.73
C ALA A 42 -11.97 11.72 2.03
N TRP A 43 -12.27 10.63 2.75
CA TRP A 43 -12.94 10.66 4.06
C TRP A 43 -11.97 10.87 5.24
N PHE A 44 -10.66 10.80 5.01
CA PHE A 44 -9.65 10.98 6.05
C PHE A 44 -9.38 12.48 6.25
N GLY A 45 -9.88 13.01 7.35
CA GLY A 45 -9.63 14.37 7.81
C GLY A 45 -9.06 14.35 9.23
N ALA A 46 -8.19 15.31 9.54
CA ALA A 46 -7.75 15.58 10.91
C ALA A 46 -8.52 16.78 11.47
N GLY A 47 -9.11 16.62 12.66
CA GLY A 47 -9.76 17.69 13.40
C GLY A 47 -8.84 18.22 14.51
N GLN A 48 -8.90 19.52 14.78
CA GLN A 48 -8.17 20.12 15.89
C GLN A 48 -9.04 20.08 17.15
N GLY A 49 -8.63 19.31 18.16
CA GLY A 49 -9.31 19.19 19.45
C GLY A 49 -8.56 19.94 20.55
N SER A 50 -9.26 20.72 21.36
CA SER A 50 -8.67 21.51 22.47
C SER A 50 -8.62 20.75 23.79
N THR A 51 -9.27 19.59 23.86
CA THR A 51 -9.37 18.76 25.05
C THR A 51 -8.29 17.68 25.04
N PRO A 52 -7.51 17.50 26.13
CA PRO A 52 -6.46 16.47 26.22
C PRO A 52 -7.01 15.03 26.12
N ASP A 53 -8.32 14.85 26.29
CA ASP A 53 -9.04 13.57 26.17
C ASP A 53 -9.29 13.13 24.71
N VAL A 54 -9.07 14.02 23.72
CA VAL A 54 -9.23 13.67 22.29
C VAL A 54 -8.09 12.75 21.80
N ALA A 55 -6.99 12.68 22.56
CA ALA A 55 -5.87 11.78 22.34
C ALA A 55 -5.69 10.78 23.51
N ALA A 56 -6.78 10.41 24.19
CA ALA A 56 -6.78 9.32 25.19
C ALA A 56 -6.09 8.06 24.62
N PRO A 57 -5.41 7.25 25.46
CA PRO A 57 -4.14 6.58 25.15
C PRO A 57 -4.23 5.72 23.89
N TYR A 58 -3.90 6.36 22.77
CA TYR A 58 -3.94 5.79 21.44
C TYR A 58 -2.94 4.64 21.30
N GLU A 59 -1.90 4.60 22.13
CA GLU A 59 -0.92 3.51 22.20
C GLU A 59 -1.61 2.14 22.34
N ASN A 60 -2.64 2.02 23.20
CA ASN A 60 -3.40 0.77 23.34
C ASN A 60 -4.27 0.45 22.12
N LEU A 61 -4.76 1.47 21.40
CA LEU A 61 -5.57 1.30 20.18
C LEU A 61 -4.71 0.96 18.95
N LEU A 62 -3.45 1.40 18.93
CA LEU A 62 -2.50 1.17 17.86
C LEU A 62 -1.80 -0.19 17.99
N ASP A 63 -1.62 -0.67 19.23
CA ASP A 63 -1.05 -2.00 19.52
C ASP A 63 -1.91 -3.15 18.97
N ASP A 64 -3.23 -2.97 18.89
CA ASP A 64 -4.17 -3.98 18.35
C ASP A 64 -4.09 -4.15 16.81
N GLY A 65 -3.33 -3.28 16.12
CA GLY A 65 -3.10 -3.35 14.69
C GLY A 65 -4.32 -2.90 13.87
N PHE A 66 -4.13 -1.88 13.04
CA PHE A 66 -5.20 -1.37 12.16
C PHE A 66 -5.85 -2.48 11.31
N GLY A 67 -7.14 -2.72 11.51
CA GLY A 67 -7.99 -3.44 10.54
C GLY A 67 -8.19 -4.94 10.76
N ARG A 68 -8.09 -5.48 11.98
CA ARG A 68 -8.64 -6.83 12.24
C ARG A 68 -10.17 -6.80 12.34
N PRO A 69 -10.89 -7.68 11.62
CA PRO A 69 -12.33 -7.84 11.83
C PRO A 69 -12.57 -8.50 13.19
N ALA A 70 -13.61 -8.04 13.89
CA ALA A 70 -14.16 -8.67 15.09
C ALA A 70 -14.74 -10.06 14.79
#